data_AF-A0A7W9Q8Y7-F1
#
_entry.id   AF-A0A7W9Q8Y7-F1
#
_cell.length_a   1.000
_cell.length_b   1.000
_cell.length_c   1.000
_cell.angle_alpha   90.00
_cell.angle_beta   90.00
_cell.angle_gamma   90.00
#
_symmetry.space_group_name_H-M   'P 1'
#
loop_
_entity.id
_entity.type
_entity.pdbx_description
1 polymer ?
#
loop_
_entity_poly.entity_id
_entity_poly.type
_entity_poly.pdbx_seq_one_letter_code
_entity_poly.pdbx_strand_id
1 'polypeptide(L)'
;MRYTAKEKAAAIQELIKGLAAGKTVGEITVSFDMSSRTARRWLNEAGVKLPGRYSSGRTSSQPISPESASLAAELYFNNGLSLAQISRQLGMSSESVRKRVERIGEVRTGEVAERSRRVREALTPVAKKMYLENTSTTVKECASRLGVSVPYTRHLLRDACVVIRRPGRPRKRPDESKEEKK
;
A
#
# COMPACT_ATOMS: atom_id res chain seq x y z
N MET A 1 -23.01 -6.75 47.10
CA MET A 1 -24.22 -5.93 46.90
C MET A 1 -25.16 -6.61 45.93
N ARG A 2 -26.41 -6.87 46.32
CA ARG A 2 -27.48 -7.33 45.41
C ARG A 2 -28.35 -6.11 45.11
N TYR A 3 -28.32 -5.63 43.88
CA TYR A 3 -29.21 -4.55 43.44
C TYR A 3 -30.64 -5.08 43.34
N THR A 4 -31.60 -4.33 43.87
CA THR A 4 -33.01 -4.63 43.73
C THR A 4 -33.46 -4.44 42.27
N ALA A 5 -34.55 -5.08 41.85
CA ALA A 5 -35.06 -4.96 40.48
C ALA A 5 -35.39 -3.50 40.10
N LYS A 6 -35.83 -2.70 41.09
CA LYS A 6 -36.16 -1.28 40.91
C LYS A 6 -34.91 -0.43 40.68
N GLU A 7 -33.84 -0.68 41.45
CA GLU A 7 -32.54 -0.01 41.27
C GLU A 7 -31.88 -0.39 39.93
N LYS A 8 -32.00 -1.66 39.53
CA LYS A 8 -31.54 -2.14 38.22
C LYS A 8 -32.22 -1.38 37.08
N ALA A 9 -33.55 -1.23 37.13
CA ALA A 9 -34.31 -0.53 36.09
C ALA A 9 -33.95 0.96 36.01
N ALA A 10 -33.81 1.64 37.16
CA ALA A 10 -33.39 3.04 37.21
C ALA A 10 -31.97 3.23 36.64
N ALA A 11 -31.04 2.35 36.99
CA ALA A 11 -29.67 2.39 36.47
C ALA A 11 -29.61 2.15 34.95
N ILE A 12 -30.43 1.25 34.40
CA ILE A 12 -30.51 1.04 32.95
C ILE A 12 -30.99 2.31 32.23
N GLN A 13 -31.98 3.02 32.79
CA GLN A 13 -32.50 4.26 32.21
C GLN A 13 -31.44 5.37 32.20
N GLU A 14 -30.71 5.56 33.30
CA GLU A 14 -29.63 6.55 33.37
C GLU A 14 -28.46 6.19 32.45
N LEU A 15 -28.15 4.89 32.29
CA LEU A 15 -27.15 4.44 31.32
C LEU A 15 -27.58 4.74 29.88
N ILE A 16 -28.85 4.51 29.52
CA ILE A 16 -29.39 4.82 28.19
C ILE A 16 -29.34 6.34 27.95
N LYS A 17 -29.75 7.14 28.94
CA LYS A 17 -29.72 8.60 28.86
C LYS A 17 -28.29 9.14 28.72
N GLY A 18 -27.34 8.59 29.45
CA GLY A 18 -25.92 8.95 29.34
C GLY A 18 -25.32 8.57 27.98
N LEU A 19 -25.69 7.41 27.43
CA LEU A 19 -25.29 7.01 26.08
C LEU A 19 -25.88 7.93 25.01
N ALA A 20 -27.13 8.36 25.15
CA ALA A 20 -27.76 9.33 24.25
C ALA A 20 -27.07 10.71 24.31
N ALA A 21 -26.52 11.08 25.47
CA ALA A 21 -25.71 12.28 25.66
C ALA A 21 -24.24 12.12 25.20
N GLY A 22 -23.89 10.98 24.59
CA GLY A 22 -22.54 10.71 24.07
C GLY A 22 -21.50 10.32 25.12
N LYS A 23 -21.89 10.13 26.39
CA LYS A 23 -20.98 9.67 27.44
C LYS A 23 -20.68 8.19 27.30
N THR A 24 -19.48 7.79 27.66
CA THR A 24 -19.10 6.37 27.60
C THR A 24 -19.67 5.59 28.79
N VAL A 25 -19.92 4.29 28.61
CA VAL A 25 -20.37 3.41 29.72
C VAL A 25 -19.41 3.52 30.91
N GLY A 26 -18.10 3.65 30.66
CA GLY A 26 -17.09 3.81 31.70
C GLY A 26 -17.34 5.05 32.56
N GLU A 27 -17.55 6.21 31.95
CA GLU A 27 -17.82 7.49 32.63
C GLU A 27 -19.10 7.43 33.46
N ILE A 28 -20.16 6.81 32.94
CA ILE A 28 -21.43 6.69 33.67
C ILE A 28 -21.25 5.74 34.87
N THR A 29 -20.49 4.65 34.70
CA THR A 29 -20.29 3.67 35.78
C THR A 29 -19.50 4.17 36.98
N VAL A 30 -18.66 5.19 36.80
CA VAL A 30 -17.90 5.83 37.91
C VAL A 30 -18.87 6.48 38.91
N SER A 31 -19.97 7.06 38.45
CA SER A 31 -20.94 7.74 39.32
C SER A 31 -21.85 6.80 40.12
N PHE A 32 -21.96 5.54 39.70
CA PHE A 32 -22.87 4.55 40.30
C PHE A 32 -22.13 3.43 41.05
N ASP A 33 -20.82 3.59 41.29
CA ASP A 33 -19.94 2.59 41.91
C ASP A 33 -20.17 1.17 41.38
N MET A 34 -20.31 1.07 40.05
CA MET A 34 -20.64 -0.18 39.38
C MET A 34 -19.54 -0.57 38.41
N SER A 35 -19.28 -1.87 38.26
CA SER A 35 -18.32 -2.30 37.25
C SER A 35 -18.89 -2.06 35.85
N SER A 36 -18.06 -1.58 34.91
CA SER A 36 -18.47 -1.43 33.51
C SER A 36 -18.92 -2.75 32.88
N ARG A 37 -18.50 -3.90 33.42
CA ARG A 37 -18.98 -5.23 33.01
C ARG A 37 -20.44 -5.45 33.42
N THR A 38 -20.83 -5.02 34.62
CA THR A 38 -22.20 -5.09 35.12
C THR A 38 -23.13 -4.20 34.29
N ALA A 39 -22.73 -2.95 34.04
CA ALA A 39 -23.52 -2.03 33.22
C ALA A 39 -23.72 -2.54 31.80
N ARG A 40 -22.66 -3.07 31.15
CA ARG A 40 -22.78 -3.68 29.82
C ARG A 40 -23.71 -4.89 29.80
N ARG A 41 -23.62 -5.74 30.83
CA ARG A 41 -24.50 -6.90 30.95
C ARG A 41 -25.96 -6.46 31.04
N TRP A 42 -26.28 -5.46 31.85
CA TRP A 42 -27.63 -4.95 31.99
C TRP A 42 -28.16 -4.26 30.72
N LEU A 43 -27.30 -3.51 30.02
CA LEU A 43 -27.66 -2.89 28.73
C LEU A 43 -27.90 -3.94 27.63
N ASN A 44 -27.08 -5.01 27.59
CA ASN A 44 -27.30 -6.13 26.68
C ASN A 44 -28.58 -6.91 27.01
N GLU A 45 -28.84 -7.16 28.30
CA GLU A 45 -30.09 -7.78 28.77
C GLU A 45 -31.32 -6.90 28.44
N ALA A 46 -31.16 -5.57 28.37
CA ALA A 46 -32.18 -4.62 27.95
C ALA A 46 -32.27 -4.42 26.43
N GLY A 47 -31.49 -5.16 25.63
CA GLY A 47 -31.52 -5.09 24.16
C GLY A 47 -30.81 -3.88 23.54
N VAL A 48 -30.09 -3.09 24.33
CA VAL A 48 -29.35 -1.92 23.85
C VAL A 48 -28.07 -2.39 23.18
N LYS A 49 -28.00 -2.27 21.84
CA LYS A 49 -26.77 -2.52 21.08
C LYS A 49 -25.75 -1.45 21.41
N LEU A 50 -24.83 -1.78 22.30
CA LEU A 50 -23.69 -0.93 22.59
C LEU A 50 -22.79 -0.82 21.36
N PRO A 51 -22.31 0.40 21.01
CA PRO A 51 -21.27 0.52 19.99
C PRO A 51 -20.09 -0.35 20.43
N GLY A 52 -19.66 -1.22 19.51
CA GLY A 52 -18.63 -2.22 19.77
C GLY A 52 -17.41 -1.59 20.45
N ARG A 53 -16.76 -2.37 21.33
CA ARG A 53 -15.54 -1.95 22.03
C ARG A 53 -14.63 -1.20 21.06
N TYR A 54 -14.46 0.10 21.28
CA TYR A 54 -13.15 0.68 21.04
C TYR A 54 -12.20 -0.11 21.93
N SER A 55 -11.35 -0.91 21.30
CA SER A 55 -10.25 -1.56 21.99
C SER A 55 -9.45 -0.44 22.65
N SER A 56 -9.63 -0.28 23.96
CA SER A 56 -8.74 0.50 24.80
C SER A 56 -7.37 -0.16 24.71
N GLY A 57 -6.55 0.32 23.78
CA GLY A 57 -5.26 -0.28 23.48
C GLY A 57 -4.86 -0.05 22.03
N ARG A 58 -4.20 1.09 21.79
CA ARG A 58 -3.49 1.51 20.56
C ARG A 58 -4.31 2.25 19.52
N THR A 59 -3.94 3.52 19.44
CA THR A 59 -4.06 4.40 18.27
C THR A 59 -5.49 4.81 17.98
N SER A 60 -5.79 6.05 18.34
CA SER A 60 -6.78 6.85 17.62
C SER A 60 -6.49 6.73 16.12
N SER A 61 -7.18 5.80 15.46
CA SER A 61 -7.44 5.88 14.04
C SER A 61 -8.42 7.03 13.83
N GLN A 62 -7.96 8.25 14.12
CA GLN A 62 -8.51 9.43 13.48
C GLN A 62 -8.54 9.08 11.99
N PRO A 63 -9.72 9.09 11.33
CA PRO A 63 -9.80 8.80 9.92
C PRO A 63 -8.75 9.67 9.22
N ILE A 64 -7.93 9.03 8.40
CA ILE A 64 -6.83 9.70 7.70
C ILE A 64 -7.47 10.77 6.83
N SER A 65 -7.40 12.03 7.26
CA SER A 65 -7.89 13.15 6.46
C SER A 65 -7.12 13.13 5.13
N PRO A 66 -7.81 13.11 3.97
CA PRO A 66 -7.16 13.03 2.67
C PRO A 66 -6.19 14.19 2.42
N GLU A 67 -6.48 15.35 3.01
CA GLU A 67 -5.63 16.54 2.98
C GLU A 67 -4.30 16.31 3.70
N SER A 68 -4.34 15.70 4.90
CA SER A 68 -3.14 15.38 5.68
C SER A 68 -2.25 14.33 5.02
N ALA A 69 -2.84 13.41 4.25
CA ALA A 69 -2.09 12.42 3.50
C ALA A 69 -1.39 13.05 2.29
N SER A 70 -2.10 13.91 1.55
CA SER A 70 -1.57 14.60 0.37
C SER A 70 -0.39 15.48 0.73
N LEU A 71 -0.53 16.25 1.82
CA LEU A 71 0.54 17.12 2.30
C LEU A 71 1.76 16.33 2.80
N ALA A 72 1.57 15.19 3.49
CA ALA A 72 2.67 14.31 3.87
C ALA A 72 3.41 13.72 2.64
N ALA A 73 2.68 13.36 1.59
CA ALA A 73 3.25 12.84 0.36
C ALA A 73 4.00 13.92 -0.44
N GLU A 74 3.51 15.16 -0.49
CA GLU A 74 4.22 16.27 -1.12
C GLU A 74 5.53 16.60 -0.40
N LEU A 75 5.51 16.63 0.94
CA LEU A 75 6.73 16.85 1.72
C LEU A 75 7.75 15.72 1.52
N TYR A 76 7.30 14.48 1.36
CA TYR A 76 8.18 13.34 1.12
C TYR A 76 8.74 13.30 -0.31
N PHE A 77 7.87 13.38 -1.33
CA PHE A 77 8.27 13.18 -2.73
C PHE A 77 8.83 14.44 -3.40
N ASN A 78 8.33 15.63 -3.06
CA ASN A 78 8.74 16.87 -3.74
C ASN A 78 9.83 17.61 -2.95
N ASN A 79 9.78 17.56 -1.61
CA ASN A 79 10.74 18.26 -0.76
C ASN A 79 11.84 17.34 -0.19
N GLY A 80 11.77 16.03 -0.43
CA GLY A 80 12.78 15.06 0.01
C GLY A 80 12.93 14.93 1.53
N LEU A 81 11.93 15.35 2.29
CA LEU A 81 11.99 15.31 3.76
C LEU A 81 11.88 13.86 4.26
N SER A 82 12.67 13.55 5.29
CA SER A 82 12.57 12.25 5.96
C SER A 82 11.25 12.11 6.73
N LEU A 83 10.78 10.87 6.89
CA LEU A 83 9.55 10.57 7.65
C LEU A 83 9.56 11.15 9.07
N ALA A 84 10.74 11.26 9.69
CA ALA A 84 10.91 11.84 11.03
C ALA A 84 10.82 13.37 11.05
N GLN A 85 11.19 14.05 9.95
CA GLN A 85 11.00 15.49 9.82
C GLN A 85 9.52 15.81 9.56
N ILE A 86 8.90 15.04 8.67
CA ILE A 86 7.47 15.16 8.37
C ILE A 86 6.62 14.88 9.62
N SER A 87 7.01 13.89 10.43
CA SER A 87 6.28 13.56 11.66
C SER A 87 6.30 14.71 12.67
N ARG A 88 7.44 15.38 12.85
CA ARG A 88 7.57 16.59 13.68
C ARG A 88 6.77 17.75 13.12
N GLN A 89 6.81 17.96 11.81
CA GLN A 89 6.15 19.07 11.15
C GLN A 89 4.62 18.94 11.16
N LEU A 90 4.10 17.71 11.08
CA LEU A 90 2.66 17.43 11.06
C LEU A 90 2.09 17.04 12.43
N GLY A 91 2.92 16.98 13.48
CA GLY A 91 2.51 16.51 14.80
C GLY A 91 2.00 15.06 14.80
N MET A 92 2.46 14.24 13.85
CA MET A 92 2.02 12.85 13.67
C MET A 92 3.11 11.88 14.12
N SER A 93 2.74 10.62 14.39
CA SER A 93 3.76 9.57 14.56
C SER A 93 4.39 9.23 13.21
N SER A 94 5.68 8.85 13.20
CA SER A 94 6.37 8.45 11.97
C SER A 94 5.67 7.27 11.26
N GLU A 95 5.03 6.37 12.03
CA GLU A 95 4.22 5.28 11.50
C GLU A 95 2.94 5.77 10.80
N SER A 96 2.33 6.83 11.32
CA SER A 96 1.15 7.47 10.73
C SER A 96 1.48 8.20 9.44
N VAL A 97 2.67 8.83 9.37
CA VAL A 97 3.21 9.45 8.15
C VAL A 97 3.54 8.37 7.13
N ARG A 98 4.24 7.31 7.54
CA ARG A 98 4.58 6.17 6.69
C ARG A 98 3.34 5.59 6.01
N LYS A 99 2.29 5.26 6.76
CA LYS A 99 1.04 4.71 6.18
C LYS A 99 0.33 5.66 5.21
N ARG A 100 0.44 6.97 5.42
CA ARG A 100 -0.14 8.00 4.54
C ARG A 100 0.65 8.13 3.25
N VAL A 101 1.98 8.17 3.35
CA VAL A 101 2.90 8.19 2.21
C VAL A 101 2.83 6.88 1.45
N GLU A 102 2.74 5.73 2.11
CA GLU A 102 2.56 4.42 1.48
C GLU A 102 1.23 4.35 0.76
N ARG A 103 0.11 4.84 1.32
CA ARG A 103 -1.17 4.82 0.60
C ARG A 103 -1.15 5.66 -0.68
N ILE A 104 -0.60 6.87 -0.64
CA ILE A 104 -0.49 7.72 -1.85
C ILE A 104 0.61 7.20 -2.78
N GLY A 105 1.69 6.68 -2.20
CA GLY A 105 2.78 6.01 -2.89
C GLY A 105 2.31 4.75 -3.60
N GLU A 106 1.39 3.97 -3.04
CA GLU A 106 0.73 2.81 -3.63
C GLU A 106 -0.22 3.23 -4.74
N VAL A 107 -0.97 4.32 -4.57
CA VAL A 107 -1.78 4.90 -5.66
C VAL A 107 -0.90 5.35 -6.82
N ARG A 108 0.20 6.05 -6.54
CA ARG A 108 1.23 6.41 -7.53
C ARG A 108 1.95 5.18 -8.08
N THR A 109 2.20 4.16 -7.27
CA THR A 109 2.88 2.91 -7.68
C THR A 109 1.95 2.07 -8.53
N GLY A 110 0.64 2.09 -8.31
CA GLY A 110 -0.35 1.48 -9.19
C GLY A 110 -0.36 2.16 -10.56
N GLU A 111 -0.35 3.49 -10.60
CA GLU A 111 -0.26 4.25 -11.86
C GLU A 111 1.10 4.04 -12.56
N VAL A 112 2.20 4.05 -11.81
CA VAL A 112 3.56 3.81 -12.33
C VAL A 112 3.72 2.34 -12.76
N ALA A 113 3.12 1.39 -12.06
CA ALA A 113 3.11 -0.03 -12.42
C ALA A 113 2.28 -0.25 -13.69
N GLU A 114 1.11 0.37 -13.80
CA GLU A 114 0.28 0.33 -15.01
C GLU A 114 0.98 1.02 -16.18
N ARG A 115 1.63 2.16 -15.97
CA ARG A 115 2.45 2.81 -16.99
C ARG A 115 3.61 1.91 -17.43
N SER A 116 4.31 1.30 -16.47
CA SER A 116 5.42 0.37 -16.75
C SER A 116 4.93 -0.87 -17.49
N ARG A 117 3.75 -1.37 -17.14
CA ARG A 117 3.07 -2.48 -17.82
C ARG A 117 2.72 -2.12 -19.26
N ARG A 118 2.10 -0.96 -19.51
CA ARG A 118 1.79 -0.47 -20.87
C ARG A 118 3.03 -0.31 -21.73
N VAL A 119 4.10 0.26 -21.18
CA VAL A 119 5.40 0.40 -21.86
C VAL A 119 5.99 -0.97 -22.18
N ARG A 120 5.91 -1.92 -21.25
CA ARG A 120 6.36 -3.31 -21.45
C ARG A 120 5.55 -4.01 -22.53
N GLU A 121 4.23 -3.93 -22.49
CA GLU A 121 3.33 -4.50 -23.50
C GLU A 121 3.58 -3.91 -24.89
N ALA A 122 3.88 -2.62 -25.00
CA ALA A 122 4.21 -1.97 -26.27
C ALA A 122 5.60 -2.36 -26.81
N LEU A 123 6.61 -2.48 -25.94
CA LEU A 123 7.99 -2.78 -26.36
C LEU A 123 8.24 -4.27 -26.62
N THR A 124 7.50 -5.16 -25.97
CA THR A 124 7.64 -6.63 -26.10
C THR A 124 7.51 -7.12 -27.56
N PRO A 125 6.48 -6.76 -28.34
CA PRO A 125 6.36 -7.20 -29.73
C PRO A 125 7.44 -6.61 -30.64
N VAL A 126 7.86 -5.36 -30.39
CA VAL A 126 8.92 -4.70 -31.17
C VAL A 126 10.27 -5.38 -30.91
N ALA A 127 10.59 -5.67 -29.66
CA ALA A 127 11.80 -6.41 -29.28
C ALA A 127 11.82 -7.81 -29.89
N LYS A 128 10.69 -8.53 -29.84
CA LYS A 128 10.53 -9.86 -30.45
C LYS A 128 10.79 -9.82 -31.96
N LYS A 129 10.13 -8.90 -32.66
CA LYS A 129 10.25 -8.73 -34.11
C LYS A 129 11.70 -8.43 -34.51
N MET A 130 12.33 -7.45 -33.84
CA MET A 130 13.72 -7.09 -34.10
C MET A 130 14.72 -8.23 -33.90
N TYR A 131 14.52 -9.05 -32.86
CA TYR A 131 15.42 -10.17 -32.54
C TYR A 131 15.23 -11.38 -33.47
N LEU A 132 14.00 -11.63 -33.95
CA LEU A 132 13.70 -12.78 -34.82
C LEU A 132 13.96 -12.49 -36.31
N GLU A 133 13.64 -11.29 -36.79
CA GLU A 133 13.79 -10.93 -38.22
C GLU A 133 15.25 -10.68 -38.62
N ASN A 134 16.06 -10.20 -37.69
CA ASN A 134 17.47 -9.96 -37.95
C ASN A 134 18.30 -11.10 -37.36
N THR A 135 18.68 -12.05 -38.21
CA THR A 135 19.43 -13.26 -37.86
C THR A 135 20.78 -12.99 -37.17
N SER A 136 21.33 -11.78 -37.30
CA SER A 136 22.60 -11.33 -36.71
C SER A 136 22.46 -10.41 -35.48
N THR A 137 21.25 -9.94 -35.14
CA THR A 137 21.09 -8.91 -34.10
C THR A 137 21.27 -9.47 -32.70
N THR A 138 22.08 -8.77 -31.91
CA THR A 138 22.34 -9.14 -30.52
C THR A 138 21.32 -8.53 -29.57
N VAL A 139 21.13 -9.13 -28.39
CA VAL A 139 20.31 -8.50 -27.35
C VAL A 139 20.84 -7.09 -26.98
N LYS A 140 22.16 -6.87 -27.08
CA LYS A 140 22.77 -5.56 -26.85
C LYS A 140 22.39 -4.54 -27.93
N GLU A 141 22.37 -4.95 -29.19
CA GLU A 141 21.96 -4.10 -30.31
C GLU A 141 20.45 -3.82 -30.28
N CYS A 142 19.63 -4.81 -29.94
CA CYS A 142 18.20 -4.59 -29.66
C CYS A 142 18.01 -3.56 -28.55
N ALA A 143 18.76 -3.68 -27.44
CA ALA A 143 18.69 -2.74 -26.33
C ALA A 143 19.08 -1.31 -26.73
N SER A 144 20.20 -1.16 -27.46
CA SER A 144 20.65 0.13 -28.00
C SER A 144 19.62 0.77 -28.93
N ARG A 145 19.00 -0.02 -29.83
CA ARG A 145 17.99 0.49 -30.77
C ARG A 145 16.67 0.86 -30.10
N LEU A 146 16.30 0.15 -29.03
CA LEU A 146 15.10 0.42 -28.25
C LEU A 146 15.31 1.51 -27.19
N GLY A 147 16.55 1.98 -26.98
CA GLY A 147 16.87 2.97 -25.95
C GLY A 147 16.68 2.48 -24.52
N VAL A 148 16.72 1.17 -24.29
CA VAL A 148 16.51 0.55 -22.97
C VAL A 148 17.73 -0.25 -22.52
N SER A 149 17.78 -0.61 -21.24
CA SER A 149 18.90 -1.39 -20.70
C SER A 149 18.89 -2.84 -21.21
N VAL A 150 20.09 -3.41 -21.40
CA VAL A 150 20.25 -4.82 -21.84
C VAL A 150 19.52 -5.82 -20.94
N PRO A 151 19.55 -5.70 -19.59
CA PRO A 151 18.75 -6.56 -18.72
C PRO A 151 17.25 -6.44 -18.97
N TYR A 152 16.75 -5.22 -19.21
CA TYR A 152 15.33 -4.98 -19.49
C TYR A 152 14.92 -5.59 -20.84
N THR A 153 15.75 -5.48 -21.88
CA THR A 153 15.50 -6.16 -23.17
C THR A 153 15.47 -7.68 -23.02
N ARG A 154 16.33 -8.29 -22.20
CA ARG A 154 16.24 -9.73 -21.91
C ARG A 154 14.92 -10.08 -21.22
N HIS A 155 14.45 -9.22 -20.32
CA HIS A 155 13.15 -9.40 -19.67
C HIS A 155 12.03 -9.41 -20.71
N LEU A 156 11.97 -8.40 -21.58
CA LEU A 156 10.99 -8.30 -22.66
C LEU A 156 11.00 -9.53 -23.58
N LEU A 157 12.19 -10.02 -23.96
CA LEU A 157 12.32 -11.21 -24.81
C LEU A 157 11.88 -12.49 -24.10
N ARG A 158 12.12 -12.62 -22.80
CA ARG A 158 11.60 -13.73 -21.98
C ARG A 158 10.08 -13.70 -21.88
N ASP A 159 9.51 -12.52 -21.69
CA ASP A 159 8.04 -12.33 -21.66
C ASP A 159 7.39 -12.68 -22.99
N ALA A 160 8.09 -12.41 -24.09
CA ALA A 160 7.70 -12.81 -25.44
C ALA A 160 7.91 -14.31 -25.73
N CYS A 161 8.34 -15.10 -24.75
CA CYS A 161 8.72 -16.51 -24.87
C CYS A 161 9.82 -16.78 -25.92
N VAL A 162 10.72 -15.81 -26.15
CA VAL A 162 11.82 -15.94 -27.11
C VAL A 162 13.01 -16.63 -26.43
N VAL A 163 13.51 -17.71 -27.03
CA VAL A 163 14.71 -18.40 -26.56
C VAL A 163 15.94 -17.52 -26.83
N ILE A 164 16.44 -16.88 -25.78
CA ILE A 164 17.66 -16.07 -25.84
C ILE A 164 18.87 -17.01 -25.95
N ARG A 165 19.71 -16.82 -26.97
CA ARG A 165 20.91 -17.63 -27.19
C ARG A 165 21.90 -17.43 -26.03
N ARG A 166 22.51 -18.53 -25.55
CA ARG A 166 23.47 -18.50 -24.43
C ARG A 166 24.68 -17.60 -24.77
N PRO A 167 25.12 -16.73 -23.84
CA PRO A 167 26.36 -15.99 -24.02
C PRO A 167 27.56 -16.96 -24.10
N GLY A 168 28.48 -16.73 -25.03
CA GLY A 168 29.75 -17.47 -25.11
C GLY A 168 29.95 -18.35 -26.36
N ARG A 169 28.95 -18.53 -27.24
CA ARG A 169 29.20 -19.18 -28.54
C ARG A 169 29.65 -18.12 -29.56
N PRO A 170 30.86 -18.22 -30.13
CA PRO A 170 31.31 -17.27 -31.16
C PRO A 170 30.35 -17.33 -32.34
N ARG A 171 30.02 -16.17 -32.89
CA ARG A 171 29.30 -16.10 -34.17
C ARG A 171 30.26 -16.65 -35.22
N LYS A 172 29.81 -17.60 -36.05
CA LYS A 172 30.39 -17.70 -37.39
C LYS A 172 30.12 -16.36 -38.05
N ARG A 173 31.16 -15.54 -38.23
CA ARG A 173 31.10 -14.44 -39.18
C ARG A 173 30.69 -15.06 -40.53
N PRO A 174 29.75 -14.46 -41.28
CA PRO A 174 29.62 -14.79 -42.68
C PRO A 174 30.94 -14.40 -43.35
N ASP A 175 31.78 -15.42 -43.57
CA ASP A 175 32.84 -15.52 -44.57
C ASP A 175 33.56 -14.22 -44.98
N GLU A 176 34.55 -13.78 -44.19
CA GLU A 176 35.67 -12.93 -44.66
C GLU A 176 36.86 -13.80 -45.12
N SER A 177 36.63 -15.04 -45.58
CA SER A 177 37.69 -15.98 -46.00
C SER A 177 37.73 -16.24 -47.51
N LYS A 178 37.41 -15.23 -48.33
CA LYS A 178 37.72 -15.22 -49.76
C LYS A 178 38.25 -13.88 -50.26
N GLU A 179 39.22 -13.30 -49.56
CA GLU A 179 40.24 -12.47 -50.20
C GLU A 179 41.62 -13.04 -49.82
N GLU A 180 42.49 -13.12 -50.81
CA GLU A 180 43.85 -13.70 -50.80
C GLU A 180 43.97 -15.23 -50.85
N LYS A 181 44.05 -15.77 -52.08
CA LYS A 181 45.35 -16.22 -52.61
C LYS A 181 45.26 -16.61 -54.10
N LYS A 182 45.98 -15.79 -54.88
CA LYS A 182 46.69 -16.07 -56.15
C LYS A 182 45.88 -16.13 -57.45
#